data_AF-A0AAV3J398-F1
#
_entry.id   AF-A0AAV3J398-F1
#
_cell.length_a   1.000
_cell.length_b   1.000
_cell.length_c   1.000
_cell.angle_alpha   90.00
_cell.angle_beta   90.00
_cell.angle_gamma   90.00
#
_symmetry.space_group_name_H-M   'P 1'
#
loop_
_entity.id
_entity.type
_entity.pdbx_description
1 polymer ?
#
loop_
_entity_poly.entity_id
_entity_poly.type
_entity_poly.pdbx_seq_one_letter_code
_entity_poly.pdbx_strand_id
1 'polypeptide(L)' 'MKMFVYAVVNHEKVFLGVFENPETIYEDVEDKLESLGFESWAHKHPIYMMGAQRESYRLLWEDEK' A
#
# COMPACT_ATOMS: atom_id res chain seq x y z
N MET A 1 7.87 -11.69 -6.32
CA MET A 1 8.50 -10.50 -6.96
C MET A 1 8.48 -9.39 -5.92
N LYS A 2 9.58 -8.67 -5.68
CA LYS A 2 9.59 -7.62 -4.64
C LYS A 2 8.81 -6.38 -5.10
N MET A 3 7.89 -5.93 -4.26
CA MET A 3 7.04 -4.76 -4.49
C MET A 3 7.25 -3.77 -3.37
N PHE A 4 7.62 -2.54 -3.72
CA PHE A 4 7.79 -1.45 -2.78
C PHE A 4 6.45 -0.74 -2.63
N VAL A 5 5.94 -0.66 -1.41
CA VAL A 5 4.65 -0.02 -1.15
C VAL A 5 4.85 1.26 -0.34
N TYR A 6 4.17 2.32 -0.75
CA TYR A 6 4.17 3.60 -0.05
C TYR A 6 2.78 4.26 -0.08
N ALA A 7 2.45 4.99 0.97
CA ALA A 7 1.29 5.88 1.02
C ALA A 7 1.69 7.31 0.64
N VAL A 8 0.74 8.10 0.13
CA VAL A 8 0.89 9.54 -0.07
C VAL A 8 0.08 10.30 0.96
N VAL A 9 0.76 10.96 1.90
CA VAL A 9 0.16 11.73 3.00
C VAL A 9 0.67 13.15 2.92
N ASN A 10 -0.22 14.15 2.85
CA ASN A 10 0.16 15.57 2.73
C ASN A 10 1.17 15.87 1.61
N HIS A 11 1.08 15.16 0.47
CA HIS A 11 2.02 15.22 -0.67
C HIS A 11 3.41 14.60 -0.43
N GLU A 12 3.61 13.94 0.71
CA GLU A 12 4.84 13.20 1.02
C GLU A 12 4.64 11.69 0.84
N LYS A 13 5.70 10.98 0.42
CA LYS A 13 5.71 9.53 0.28
C LYS A 13 6.15 8.89 1.60
N VAL A 14 5.25 8.15 2.23
CA VAL A 14 5.51 7.39 3.44
C VAL A 14 5.71 5.93 3.05
N PHE A 15 6.92 5.41 3.25
CA PHE A 15 7.24 4.02 2.93
C PHE A 15 6.56 3.06 3.91
N LEU A 16 5.82 2.09 3.38
CA LEU A 16 5.07 1.10 4.17
C LEU A 16 5.84 -0.23 4.29
N GLY A 17 6.52 -0.66 3.21
CA GLY A 17 7.30 -1.88 3.24
C GLY A 17 7.66 -2.44 1.86
N VAL A 18 8.35 -3.58 1.90
CA VAL A 18 8.58 -4.42 0.72
C VAL A 18 7.78 -5.70 0.91
N PHE A 19 6.97 -6.04 -0.09
CA PHE A 19 6.11 -7.22 -0.11
C PHE A 19 6.54 -8.14 -1.25
N GLU A 20 6.30 -9.44 -1.12
CA GLU A 20 6.82 -10.44 -2.06
C GLU A 20 5.75 -11.12 -2.91
N ASN A 21 4.51 -11.10 -2.43
CA ASN A 21 3.38 -11.77 -3.05
C ASN A 21 2.30 -10.76 -3.49
N PRO A 22 2.07 -10.57 -4.81
CA PRO A 22 1.05 -9.66 -5.30
C PRO A 22 -0.37 -10.14 -5.00
N GLU A 23 -0.59 -11.43 -4.79
CA GLU A 23 -1.92 -12.00 -4.54
C GLU A 23 -2.45 -11.65 -3.14
N THR A 24 -1.55 -11.47 -2.16
CA THR A 24 -1.87 -11.13 -0.77
C THR A 24 -1.60 -9.66 -0.45
N ILE A 25 -1.31 -8.83 -1.46
CA ILE A 25 -0.81 -7.46 -1.25
C ILE A 25 -1.77 -6.56 -0.47
N TYR A 26 -3.08 -6.77 -0.59
CA TYR A 26 -4.08 -5.99 0.13
C TYR A 26 -4.05 -6.33 1.62
N GLU A 27 -4.17 -7.61 1.96
CA GLU A 27 -4.10 -8.12 3.33
C GLU A 27 -2.76 -7.76 3.98
N ASP A 28 -1.64 -7.98 3.28
CA ASP A 28 -0.30 -7.70 3.82
C ASP A 28 -0.10 -6.21 4.12
N VAL A 29 -0.68 -5.32 3.29
CA VAL A 29 -0.61 -3.87 3.50
C VAL A 29 -1.54 -3.44 4.63
N GLU A 30 -2.73 -4.03 4.76
CA GLU A 30 -3.65 -3.79 5.87
C GLU A 30 -3.04 -4.20 7.21
N ASP A 31 -2.50 -5.42 7.30
CA ASP A 31 -1.76 -5.90 8.49
C ASP A 31 -0.61 -4.97 8.85
N LYS A 32 0.10 -4.47 7.82
CA LYS A 32 1.20 -3.52 8.03
C LYS A 32 0.71 -2.19 8.57
N LEU A 33 -0.40 -1.67 8.07
CA LEU A 33 -1.02 -0.45 8.56
C LEU A 33 -1.55 -0.62 9.99
N GLU A 34 -2.20 -1.74 10.29
CA GLU A 34 -2.64 -2.09 11.65
C GLU A 34 -1.47 -2.14 12.62
N SER A 35 -0.39 -2.85 12.27
CA SER A 35 0.84 -2.91 13.07
C SER A 35 1.46 -1.54 13.35
N LEU A 36 1.21 -0.54 12.50
CA LEU A 36 1.71 0.83 12.65
C LEU A 36 0.69 1.77 13.33
N GLY A 37 -0.52 1.30 13.64
CA GLY A 37 -1.62 2.10 14.19
C GLY A 37 -2.28 3.02 13.15
N PHE A 38 -2.19 2.67 11.87
CA PHE A 38 -2.65 3.45 10.72
C PHE A 38 -3.75 2.74 9.90
N GLU A 39 -4.54 1.87 10.52
CA GLU A 39 -5.62 1.06 9.90
C GLU A 39 -6.46 1.86 8.89
N SER A 40 -6.84 3.09 9.25
CA SER A 40 -7.68 3.94 8.40
C SER A 40 -7.00 4.52 7.15
N TRP A 41 -5.69 4.32 6.97
CA TRP A 41 -4.95 4.90 5.85
C TRP A 41 -5.29 4.25 4.51
N ALA A 42 -5.63 2.96 4.48
CA ALA A 42 -6.03 2.25 3.26
C ALA A 42 -7.17 2.97 2.52
N HIS A 43 -8.12 3.53 3.29
CA HIS A 43 -9.29 4.24 2.76
C HIS A 43 -9.11 5.77 2.66
N LYS A 44 -8.14 6.35 3.37
CA LYS A 44 -7.97 7.82 3.44
C LYS A 44 -6.84 8.35 2.56
N HIS A 45 -5.83 7.52 2.29
CA HIS A 45 -4.63 7.93 1.60
C HIS A 45 -4.39 7.06 0.37
N PRO A 46 -4.00 7.65 -0.77
CA PRO A 46 -3.58 6.85 -1.92
C PRO A 46 -2.35 6.02 -1.56
N ILE A 47 -2.45 4.70 -1.72
CA ILE A 47 -1.33 3.77 -1.55
C ILE A 47 -0.93 3.22 -2.92
N TYR A 48 0.38 3.14 -3.14
CA TYR A 48 0.97 2.70 -4.39
C TYR A 48 1.92 1.55 -4.13
N MET A 49 1.91 0.57 -5.04
CA MET A 49 2.94 -0.45 -5.15
C MET A 49 3.82 -0.18 -6.38
N MET A 50 5.11 -0.49 -6.28
CA MET A 50 6.06 -0.38 -7.38
C MET A 50 6.85 -1.69 -7.50
N GLY A 51 6.73 -2.34 -8.66
CA GLY A 51 7.50 -3.53 -9.01
C GLY A 51 8.88 -3.21 -9.59
N ALA A 52 9.61 -4.25 -10.01
CA ALA A 52 10.92 -4.12 -10.67
C ALA A 52 10.90 -3.27 -11.95
N GLN A 53 9.73 -3.14 -12.61
CA GLN A 53 9.54 -2.36 -13.84
C GLN A 53 9.36 -0.85 -13.59
N ARG A 54 9.51 -0.36 -12.34
CA ARG A 54 9.49 1.05 -11.93
C ARG A 54 8.19 1.83 -12.18
N GLU A 55 7.16 1.20 -12.74
CA GLU A 55 5.83 1.79 -12.81
C GLU A 55 5.11 1.64 -11.46
N SER A 56 4.58 2.75 -10.95
CA SER A 56 3.77 2.76 -9.73
C SER A 56 2.32 2.43 -10.07
N TYR A 57 1.79 1.40 -9.44
CA TYR A 57 0.39 1.01 -9.51
C TYR A 57 -0.33 1.43 -8.23
N ARG A 58 -1.49 2.09 -8.35
CA ARG A 58 -2.30 2.49 -7.19
C ARG A 58 -3.10 1.28 -6.72
N LEU A 59 -2.95 0.92 -5.44
CA LEU A 59 -3.82 -0.05 -4.80
C LEU A 59 -5.18 0.61 -4.54
N LEU A 60 -6.24 -0.08 -4.95
CA LEU A 60 -7.62 0.33 -4.78
C LEU A 60 -8.27 -0.72 -3.90
N TRP A 61 -8.50 -0.39 -2.64
CA TRP A 61 -9.43 -1.14 -1.81
C TRP A 61 -10.81 -0.93 -2.43
N GLU A 62 -11.61 -1.99 -2.50
CA GLU A 62 -13.01 -1.86 -2.90
C GLU A 62 -13.72 -0.95 -1.90
N ASP A 63 -13.80 0.34 -2.21
CA ASP A 63 -14.95 1.13 -1.80
C ASP A 63 -16.08 0.71 -2.74
N GLU A 64 -17.04 -0.07 -2.23
CA GLU A 64 -18.47 0.24 -2.36
C GLU A 64 -19.34 -0.89 -1.79
N LYS A 65 -19.87 -0.66 -0.59
CA LYS A 65 -21.30 -0.81 -0.35
C LYS A 65 -21.86 0.42 0.34
#